data_AF-A0ABC9XXE2-F1
#
_entry.id   AF-A0ABC9XXE2-F1
#
_cell.length_a   1.000
_cell.length_b   1.000
_cell.length_c   1.000
_cell.angle_alpha   90.00
_cell.angle_beta   90.00
_cell.angle_gamma   90.00
#
_symmetry.space_group_name_H-M   'P 1'
#
loop_
_entity.id
_entity.type
_entity.pdbx_description
1 polymer ?
#
loop_
_entity_poly.entity_id
_entity_poly.type
_entity_poly.pdbx_seq_one_letter_code
_entity_poly.pdbx_strand_id
1 'polypeptide(L)'
;MLAMGVVMVVVVVVVMAVVMVVAMLAMGMVVVVVAMLAMGVVMVVVVVVVMAVVVVVATLAMGVAMVVATLAMVVMVAATLAMGMVIVVVMVVVMVVAMVVAMLAMGMVMVMATLAMVVVMVVVMVVAMLAMVVVMVVVMVVATLATVVEVVVVMVVATLSVEPAVVMVVAMLAMETVVAMAVTMLARVVATLAVEAMAVMRVATLTMVTVMVTVIVVAMLAMVVVVVVAALVVETVAVMVVATVMVVAMATFKLNVWDVGGQSSLRSYWRNYFESTDGLVWVVDSGDRQRLQLCARELRGLLREERLAGATLLVFANKQDLPGALPASAIREALELDAIRSHHWCIQGCSAFTGQNLLAGIDWLLDDITNRLCPAD
;
A
#
# COMPACT_ATOMS: atom_id res chain seq x y z
N MET A 1 -72.97 -104.21 61.80
CA MET A 1 -73.49 -102.81 61.85
C MET A 1 -72.45 -101.80 62.35
N LEU A 2 -71.60 -102.12 63.34
CA LEU A 2 -70.55 -101.20 63.83
C LEU A 2 -69.47 -100.81 62.80
N ALA A 3 -69.06 -101.70 61.90
CA ALA A 3 -68.02 -101.40 60.90
C ALA A 3 -68.46 -100.37 59.84
N MET A 4 -69.75 -100.30 59.50
CA MET A 4 -70.26 -99.41 58.45
C MET A 4 -70.44 -97.96 58.93
N GLY A 5 -70.77 -97.76 60.22
CA GLY A 5 -70.84 -96.44 60.85
C GLY A 5 -69.47 -95.78 60.99
N VAL A 6 -68.43 -96.56 61.30
CA VAL A 6 -67.04 -96.05 61.38
C VAL A 6 -66.56 -95.59 60.01
N VAL A 7 -66.84 -96.35 58.94
CA VAL A 7 -66.46 -95.97 57.57
C VAL A 7 -67.16 -94.68 57.15
N MET A 8 -68.45 -94.50 57.45
CA MET A 8 -69.17 -93.28 57.09
C MET A 8 -68.64 -92.05 57.83
N VAL A 9 -68.34 -92.16 59.13
CA VAL A 9 -67.74 -91.08 59.92
C VAL A 9 -66.35 -90.74 59.40
N VAL A 10 -65.53 -91.74 59.07
CA VAL A 10 -64.20 -91.53 58.47
C VAL A 10 -64.32 -90.83 57.12
N VAL A 11 -65.25 -91.23 56.26
CA VAL A 11 -65.49 -90.58 54.96
C VAL A 11 -65.93 -89.14 55.14
N VAL A 12 -66.87 -88.84 56.05
CA VAL A 12 -67.34 -87.47 56.29
C VAL A 12 -66.23 -86.59 56.86
N VAL A 13 -65.43 -87.10 57.80
CA VAL A 13 -64.28 -86.38 58.37
C VAL A 13 -63.21 -86.13 57.32
N VAL A 14 -62.91 -87.11 56.46
CA VAL A 14 -61.96 -86.97 55.35
C VAL A 14 -62.47 -85.95 54.33
N VAL A 15 -63.74 -86.01 53.95
CA VAL A 15 -64.33 -85.04 53.00
C VAL A 15 -64.33 -83.63 53.59
N MET A 16 -64.71 -83.46 54.86
CA MET A 16 -64.65 -82.16 55.53
C MET A 16 -63.22 -81.63 55.66
N ALA A 17 -62.25 -82.49 55.97
CA ALA A 17 -60.84 -82.12 56.00
C ALA A 17 -60.33 -81.71 54.62
N VAL A 18 -60.71 -82.45 53.56
CA VAL A 18 -60.36 -82.11 52.16
C VAL A 18 -60.99 -80.78 51.76
N VAL A 19 -62.26 -80.55 52.06
CA VAL A 19 -62.96 -79.27 51.77
C VAL A 19 -62.29 -78.11 52.50
N MET A 20 -61.91 -78.31 53.77
CA MET A 20 -61.23 -77.29 54.57
C MET A 20 -59.82 -76.99 54.03
N VAL A 21 -59.07 -78.01 53.63
CA VAL A 21 -57.74 -77.85 52.99
C VAL A 21 -57.86 -77.12 51.65
N VAL A 22 -58.84 -77.48 50.81
CA VAL A 22 -59.09 -76.81 49.52
C VAL A 22 -59.49 -75.35 49.74
N ALA A 23 -60.33 -75.04 50.73
CA ALA A 23 -60.71 -73.68 51.07
C ALA A 23 -59.52 -72.85 51.58
N MET A 24 -58.65 -73.43 52.42
CA MET A 24 -57.42 -72.79 52.90
C MET A 24 -56.44 -72.50 51.75
N LEU A 25 -56.25 -73.46 50.83
CA LEU A 25 -55.42 -73.28 49.64
C LEU A 25 -55.98 -72.21 48.69
N ALA A 26 -57.31 -72.19 48.48
CA ALA A 26 -57.97 -71.18 47.66
C ALA A 26 -57.84 -69.77 48.26
N MET A 27 -58.03 -69.63 49.58
CA MET A 27 -57.85 -68.35 50.28
C MET A 27 -56.39 -67.89 50.25
N GLY A 28 -55.44 -68.81 50.42
CA GLY A 28 -54.00 -68.53 50.25
C GLY A 28 -53.68 -68.01 48.85
N MET A 29 -54.22 -68.63 47.80
CA MET A 29 -54.05 -68.15 46.42
C MET A 29 -54.67 -66.76 46.21
N VAL A 30 -55.86 -66.49 46.75
CA VAL A 30 -56.51 -65.17 46.64
C VAL A 30 -55.66 -64.08 47.31
N VAL A 31 -55.11 -64.34 48.51
CA VAL A 31 -54.23 -63.39 49.21
C VAL A 31 -52.95 -63.12 48.41
N VAL A 32 -52.34 -64.16 47.83
CA VAL A 32 -51.15 -64.01 46.97
C VAL A 32 -51.47 -63.18 45.73
N VAL A 33 -52.59 -63.45 45.04
CA VAL A 33 -53.00 -62.70 43.85
C VAL A 33 -53.28 -61.22 44.18
N VAL A 34 -53.99 -60.95 45.29
CA VAL A 34 -54.27 -59.57 45.72
C VAL A 34 -52.98 -58.82 46.11
N ALA A 35 -52.04 -59.48 46.79
CA ALA A 35 -50.75 -58.90 47.13
C ALA A 35 -49.91 -58.60 45.86
N MET A 36 -49.90 -59.50 44.88
CA MET A 36 -49.22 -59.29 43.60
C MET A 36 -49.84 -58.13 42.80
N LEU A 37 -51.17 -58.04 42.77
CA LEU A 37 -51.87 -56.92 42.11
C LEU A 37 -51.60 -55.59 42.82
N ALA A 38 -51.64 -55.55 44.15
CA ALA A 38 -51.33 -54.37 44.93
C ALA A 38 -49.88 -53.90 44.71
N MET A 39 -48.92 -54.83 44.70
CA MET A 39 -47.52 -54.53 44.40
C MET A 39 -47.35 -54.02 42.97
N GLY A 40 -48.07 -54.61 42.00
CA GLY A 40 -48.11 -54.13 40.62
C GLY A 40 -48.61 -52.69 40.51
N VAL A 41 -49.70 -52.34 41.20
CA VAL A 41 -50.23 -50.97 41.24
C VAL A 41 -49.23 -50.01 41.87
N VAL A 42 -48.61 -50.37 43.00
CA VAL A 42 -47.58 -49.54 43.65
C VAL A 42 -46.40 -49.28 42.72
N MET A 43 -45.91 -50.31 42.04
CA MET A 43 -44.81 -50.15 41.08
C MET A 43 -45.18 -49.23 39.92
N VAL A 44 -46.38 -49.37 39.36
CA VAL A 44 -46.86 -48.47 38.28
C VAL A 44 -46.96 -47.03 38.78
N VAL A 45 -47.52 -46.80 39.97
CA VAL A 45 -47.62 -45.45 40.56
C VAL A 45 -46.25 -44.85 40.79
N VAL A 46 -45.30 -45.61 41.35
CA VAL A 46 -43.92 -45.14 41.57
C VAL A 46 -43.26 -44.78 40.25
N VAL A 47 -43.35 -45.63 39.23
CA VAL A 47 -42.77 -45.36 37.91
C VAL A 47 -43.38 -44.11 37.28
N VAL A 48 -44.70 -43.95 37.32
CA VAL A 48 -45.39 -42.78 36.76
C VAL A 48 -44.99 -41.50 37.49
N VAL A 49 -44.91 -41.52 38.82
CA VAL A 49 -44.51 -40.36 39.63
C VAL A 49 -43.05 -39.99 39.34
N VAL A 50 -42.14 -40.98 39.32
CA VAL A 50 -40.72 -40.74 39.00
C VAL A 50 -40.58 -40.17 37.60
N MET A 51 -41.26 -40.73 36.60
CA MET A 51 -41.24 -40.20 35.23
C MET A 51 -41.80 -38.78 35.15
N ALA A 52 -42.91 -38.49 35.84
CA ALA A 52 -43.46 -37.14 35.90
C ALA A 52 -42.48 -36.14 36.52
N VAL A 53 -41.81 -36.51 37.62
CA VAL A 53 -40.77 -35.69 38.25
C VAL A 53 -39.59 -35.45 37.29
N VAL A 54 -39.11 -36.50 36.61
CA VAL A 54 -38.03 -36.37 35.62
C VAL A 54 -38.41 -35.41 34.50
N VAL A 55 -39.63 -35.51 33.97
CA VAL A 55 -40.13 -34.61 32.92
C VAL A 55 -40.23 -33.16 33.42
N VAL A 56 -40.73 -32.94 34.63
CA VAL A 56 -40.81 -31.59 35.23
C VAL A 56 -39.41 -31.00 35.45
N VAL A 57 -38.47 -31.77 35.97
CA VAL A 57 -37.09 -31.32 36.17
C VAL A 57 -36.41 -31.01 34.83
N ALA A 58 -36.59 -31.85 33.81
CA ALA A 58 -36.02 -31.64 32.49
C ALA A 58 -36.59 -30.38 31.81
N THR A 59 -37.90 -30.16 31.90
CA THR A 59 -38.56 -28.98 31.32
C THR A 59 -38.14 -27.69 32.02
N LEU A 60 -38.01 -27.70 33.35
CA LEU A 60 -37.48 -26.57 34.11
C LEU A 60 -36.01 -26.29 33.76
N ALA A 61 -35.17 -27.31 33.67
CA ALA A 61 -33.76 -27.17 33.29
C ALA A 61 -33.61 -26.57 31.89
N MET A 62 -34.43 -27.01 30.93
CA MET A 62 -34.46 -26.45 29.58
C MET A 62 -34.91 -24.98 29.56
N GLY A 63 -35.90 -24.63 30.39
CA GLY A 63 -36.35 -23.25 30.58
C GLY A 63 -35.24 -22.34 31.10
N VAL A 64 -34.51 -22.78 32.13
CA VAL A 64 -33.35 -22.05 32.67
C VAL A 64 -32.26 -21.89 31.61
N ALA A 65 -31.95 -22.97 30.87
CA ALA A 65 -30.95 -22.93 29.80
C ALA A 65 -31.31 -21.92 28.70
N MET A 66 -32.59 -21.84 28.28
CA MET A 66 -33.04 -20.85 27.31
C MET A 66 -32.91 -19.41 27.82
N VAL A 67 -33.27 -19.15 29.09
CA VAL A 67 -33.14 -17.80 29.66
C VAL A 67 -31.68 -17.38 29.72
N VAL A 68 -30.77 -18.26 30.15
CA VAL A 68 -29.33 -18.00 30.18
C VAL A 68 -28.78 -17.73 28.77
N ALA A 69 -29.17 -18.55 27.78
CA ALA A 69 -28.74 -18.36 26.39
C ALA A 69 -29.23 -17.02 25.82
N THR A 70 -30.47 -16.63 26.12
CA THR A 70 -31.05 -15.36 25.67
C THR A 70 -30.32 -14.17 26.30
N LEU A 71 -30.05 -14.22 27.60
CA LEU A 71 -29.26 -13.19 28.29
C LEU A 71 -27.84 -13.08 27.71
N ALA A 72 -27.18 -14.21 27.45
CA ALA A 72 -25.85 -14.23 26.84
C ALA A 72 -25.86 -13.58 25.44
N MET A 73 -26.89 -13.86 24.63
CA MET A 73 -27.04 -13.24 23.30
C MET A 73 -27.22 -11.72 23.42
N VAL A 74 -28.04 -11.24 24.35
CA VAL A 74 -28.24 -9.80 24.58
C VAL A 74 -26.92 -9.11 24.98
N VAL A 75 -26.15 -9.74 25.87
CA VAL A 75 -24.83 -9.22 26.28
C VAL A 75 -23.86 -9.16 25.09
N MET A 76 -23.81 -10.19 24.25
CA MET A 76 -22.96 -10.18 23.05
C MET A 76 -23.38 -9.08 22.06
N VAL A 77 -24.68 -8.92 21.81
CA VAL A 77 -25.19 -7.86 20.91
C VAL A 77 -24.82 -6.49 21.46
N ALA A 78 -25.03 -6.24 22.76
CA ALA A 78 -24.64 -4.98 23.40
C ALA A 78 -23.13 -4.71 23.29
N ALA A 79 -22.28 -5.73 23.51
CA ALA A 79 -20.83 -5.61 23.36
C ALA A 79 -20.41 -5.28 21.91
N THR A 80 -21.04 -5.92 20.91
CA THR A 80 -20.75 -5.64 19.49
C THR A 80 -21.17 -4.22 19.09
N LEU A 81 -22.30 -3.72 19.58
CA LEU A 81 -22.75 -2.34 19.33
C LEU A 81 -21.81 -1.31 19.99
N ALA A 82 -21.38 -1.56 21.22
CA ALA A 82 -20.42 -0.71 21.92
C ALA A 82 -19.08 -0.65 21.16
N MET A 83 -18.56 -1.79 20.71
CA MET A 83 -17.34 -1.84 19.91
C MET A 83 -17.51 -1.12 18.57
N GLY A 84 -18.65 -1.28 17.91
CA GLY A 84 -18.99 -0.56 16.67
C GLY A 84 -18.95 0.96 16.86
N MET A 85 -19.53 1.48 17.94
CA MET A 85 -19.48 2.91 18.25
C MET A 85 -18.05 3.40 18.50
N VAL A 86 -17.23 2.64 19.22
CA VAL A 86 -15.81 2.99 19.45
C VAL A 86 -15.06 3.06 18.11
N ILE A 87 -15.27 2.09 17.21
CA ILE A 87 -14.64 2.08 15.89
C ILE A 87 -15.05 3.32 15.08
N VAL A 88 -16.35 3.67 15.05
CA VAL A 88 -16.84 4.85 14.32
C VAL A 88 -16.21 6.13 14.88
N VAL A 89 -16.17 6.29 16.21
CA VAL A 89 -15.57 7.47 16.84
C VAL A 89 -14.08 7.56 16.52
N VAL A 90 -13.34 6.46 16.64
CA VAL A 90 -11.90 6.41 16.31
C VAL A 90 -11.68 6.76 14.83
N MET A 91 -12.48 6.20 13.92
CA MET A 91 -12.37 6.47 12.48
C MET A 91 -12.62 7.95 12.17
N VAL A 92 -13.66 8.55 12.76
CA VAL A 92 -13.97 9.98 12.59
C VAL A 92 -12.83 10.85 13.12
N VAL A 93 -12.30 10.55 14.31
CA VAL A 93 -11.18 11.29 14.90
C VAL A 93 -9.94 11.19 14.00
N VAL A 94 -9.58 9.99 13.54
CA VAL A 94 -8.46 9.78 12.63
C VAL A 94 -8.64 10.55 11.33
N MET A 95 -9.84 10.54 10.74
CA MET A 95 -10.13 11.27 9.50
C MET A 95 -10.00 12.79 9.71
N VAL A 96 -10.54 13.33 10.81
CA VAL A 96 -10.43 14.75 11.14
C VAL A 96 -8.98 15.16 11.38
N VAL A 97 -8.22 14.36 12.14
CA VAL A 97 -6.80 14.62 12.37
C VAL A 97 -6.02 14.58 11.05
N ALA A 98 -6.26 13.59 10.20
CA ALA A 98 -5.64 13.50 8.88
C ALA A 98 -5.97 14.72 8.00
N MET A 99 -7.22 15.17 8.01
CA MET A 99 -7.65 16.36 7.26
C MET A 99 -6.97 17.64 7.78
N VAL A 100 -6.85 17.80 9.09
CA VAL A 100 -6.15 18.94 9.71
C VAL A 100 -4.66 18.93 9.38
N VAL A 101 -4.01 17.76 9.48
CA VAL A 101 -2.60 17.59 9.10
C VAL A 101 -2.39 17.92 7.62
N ALA A 102 -3.28 17.47 6.73
CA ALA A 102 -3.23 17.78 5.31
C ALA A 102 -3.38 19.28 5.03
N MET A 103 -4.32 19.95 5.69
CA MET A 103 -4.49 21.41 5.57
C MET A 103 -3.26 22.18 6.06
N LEU A 104 -2.67 21.79 7.19
CA LEU A 104 -1.45 22.41 7.71
C LEU A 104 -0.25 22.16 6.78
N ALA A 105 -0.11 20.94 6.24
CA ALA A 105 0.94 20.61 5.28
C ALA A 105 0.79 21.44 4.00
N MET A 106 -0.42 21.58 3.47
CA MET A 106 -0.70 22.41 2.29
C MET A 106 -0.37 23.88 2.56
N GLY A 107 -0.74 24.39 3.74
CA GLY A 107 -0.38 25.74 4.17
C GLY A 107 1.14 25.96 4.21
N MET A 108 1.90 25.01 4.78
CA MET A 108 3.37 25.08 4.79
C MET A 108 3.97 25.00 3.38
N VAL A 109 3.44 24.13 2.51
CA VAL A 109 3.91 24.03 1.11
C VAL A 109 3.71 25.36 0.38
N MET A 110 2.56 26.00 0.53
CA MET A 110 2.28 27.30 -0.10
C MET A 110 3.23 28.39 0.41
N VAL A 111 3.52 28.43 1.72
CA VAL A 111 4.46 29.39 2.32
C VAL A 111 5.88 29.15 1.82
N MET A 112 6.33 27.90 1.76
CA MET A 112 7.67 27.56 1.24
C MET A 112 7.79 27.88 -0.25
N ALA A 113 6.73 27.64 -1.04
CA ALA A 113 6.69 28.03 -2.45
C ALA A 113 6.75 29.55 -2.63
N THR A 114 6.01 30.33 -1.83
CA THR A 114 6.08 31.80 -1.91
C THR A 114 7.45 32.33 -1.50
N LEU A 115 8.06 31.80 -0.44
CA LEU A 115 9.44 32.12 -0.05
C LEU A 115 10.44 31.78 -1.15
N ALA A 116 10.33 30.61 -1.77
CA ALA A 116 11.17 30.22 -2.89
C ALA A 116 11.01 31.18 -4.07
N MET A 117 9.77 31.59 -4.42
CA MET A 117 9.52 32.57 -5.48
C MET A 117 10.20 33.91 -5.20
N VAL A 118 10.14 34.39 -3.95
CA VAL A 118 10.80 35.62 -3.53
C VAL A 118 12.32 35.49 -3.66
N VAL A 119 12.90 34.38 -3.22
CA VAL A 119 14.35 34.12 -3.35
C VAL A 119 14.77 34.14 -4.83
N VAL A 120 14.02 33.46 -5.70
CA VAL A 120 14.30 33.42 -7.15
C VAL A 120 14.22 34.81 -7.75
N MET A 121 13.19 35.59 -7.42
CA MET A 121 13.04 36.96 -7.88
C MET A 121 14.23 37.84 -7.45
N VAL A 122 14.67 37.73 -6.19
CA VAL A 122 15.83 38.46 -5.67
C VAL A 122 17.10 38.07 -6.40
N VAL A 123 17.34 36.77 -6.62
CA VAL A 123 18.53 36.28 -7.34
C VAL A 123 18.53 36.79 -8.78
N VAL A 124 17.40 36.70 -9.50
CA VAL A 124 17.27 37.22 -10.86
C VAL A 124 17.54 38.73 -10.91
N MET A 125 17.01 39.50 -9.95
CA MET A 125 17.25 40.93 -9.86
C MET A 125 18.74 41.26 -9.63
N VAL A 126 19.41 40.53 -8.73
CA VAL A 126 20.84 40.72 -8.44
C VAL A 126 21.70 40.36 -9.65
N VAL A 127 21.42 39.25 -10.33
CA VAL A 127 22.13 38.84 -11.55
C VAL A 127 21.95 39.88 -12.65
N ALA A 128 20.73 40.41 -12.84
CA ALA A 128 20.46 41.46 -13.81
C ALA A 128 21.21 42.77 -13.49
N MET A 129 21.27 43.15 -12.21
CA MET A 129 22.06 44.32 -11.77
C MET A 129 23.55 44.12 -12.04
N LEU A 130 24.11 42.96 -11.68
CA LEU A 130 25.52 42.64 -11.95
C LEU A 130 25.82 42.64 -13.44
N ALA A 131 24.93 42.09 -14.27
CA ALA A 131 25.06 42.11 -15.72
C ALA A 131 25.12 43.55 -16.27
N MET A 132 24.25 44.45 -15.80
CA MET A 132 24.31 45.87 -16.18
C MET A 132 25.65 46.52 -15.80
N VAL A 133 26.15 46.25 -14.59
CA VAL A 133 27.45 46.79 -14.13
C VAL A 133 28.58 46.29 -15.03
N VAL A 134 28.59 45.00 -15.36
CA VAL A 134 29.61 44.42 -16.25
C VAL A 134 29.54 45.03 -17.64
N VAL A 135 28.34 45.19 -18.22
CA VAL A 135 28.17 45.86 -19.52
C VAL A 135 28.70 47.29 -19.48
N MET A 136 28.37 48.06 -18.43
CA MET A 136 28.87 49.43 -18.25
C MET A 136 30.41 49.49 -18.20
N VAL A 137 31.03 48.59 -17.42
CA VAL A 137 32.50 48.52 -17.28
C VAL A 137 33.15 48.16 -18.62
N VAL A 138 32.62 47.17 -19.34
CA VAL A 138 33.18 46.79 -20.65
C VAL A 138 33.05 47.95 -21.64
N VAL A 139 31.89 48.61 -21.72
CA VAL A 139 31.71 49.78 -22.59
C VAL A 139 32.73 50.89 -22.27
N MET A 140 32.95 51.17 -20.99
CA MET A 140 33.95 52.14 -20.54
C MET A 140 35.39 51.75 -20.92
N VAL A 141 35.78 50.49 -20.71
CA VAL A 141 37.11 49.97 -21.07
C VAL A 141 37.32 50.04 -22.58
N VAL A 142 36.32 49.66 -23.37
CA VAL A 142 36.38 49.68 -24.84
C VAL A 142 36.50 51.11 -25.35
N ALA A 143 35.73 52.06 -24.80
CA ALA A 143 35.85 53.47 -25.14
C ALA A 143 37.25 54.01 -24.83
N THR A 144 37.83 53.61 -23.70
CA THR A 144 39.19 54.01 -23.30
C THR A 144 40.26 53.38 -24.20
N LEU A 145 40.12 52.11 -24.58
CA LEU A 145 41.04 51.45 -25.50
C LEU A 145 40.95 52.06 -26.90
N ALA A 146 39.76 52.43 -27.37
CA ALA A 146 39.58 53.07 -28.67
C ALA A 146 40.33 54.41 -28.75
N THR A 147 40.26 55.25 -27.71
CA THR A 147 41.01 56.51 -27.67
C THR A 147 42.52 56.28 -27.60
N VAL A 148 42.98 55.27 -26.85
CA VAL A 148 44.41 54.92 -26.80
C VAL A 148 44.91 54.45 -28.16
N VAL A 149 44.16 53.60 -28.86
CA VAL A 149 44.54 53.10 -30.20
C VAL A 149 44.59 54.24 -31.20
N GLU A 150 43.64 55.18 -31.17
CA GLU A 150 43.66 56.37 -32.02
C GLU A 150 44.94 57.19 -31.80
N VAL A 151 45.32 57.45 -30.54
CA VAL A 151 46.55 58.18 -30.18
C VAL A 151 47.81 57.43 -30.65
N VAL A 152 47.87 56.11 -30.45
CA VAL A 152 49.04 55.29 -30.84
C VAL A 152 49.19 55.23 -32.36
N VAL A 153 48.10 55.05 -33.11
CA VAL A 153 48.14 55.03 -34.58
C VAL A 153 48.62 56.36 -35.12
N VAL A 154 48.10 57.48 -34.60
CA VAL A 154 48.57 58.82 -34.98
C VAL A 154 50.06 59.00 -34.69
N MET A 155 50.54 58.54 -33.53
CA MET A 155 51.94 58.64 -33.14
C MET A 155 52.88 57.79 -34.04
N VAL A 156 52.52 56.53 -34.32
CA VAL A 156 53.33 55.61 -35.14
C VAL A 156 53.37 56.05 -36.60
N VAL A 157 52.26 56.57 -37.11
CA VAL A 157 52.22 57.13 -38.47
C VAL A 157 53.11 58.37 -38.58
N ALA A 158 53.07 59.25 -37.58
CA ALA A 158 53.88 60.47 -37.58
C ALA A 158 55.38 60.17 -37.62
N THR A 159 55.83 59.02 -37.10
CA THR A 159 57.24 58.59 -37.16
C THR A 159 57.60 57.89 -38.47
N LEU A 160 56.64 57.29 -39.18
CA LEU A 160 56.87 56.52 -40.40
C LEU A 160 56.78 57.34 -41.71
N SER A 161 56.46 58.65 -41.65
CA SER A 161 56.37 59.54 -42.83
C SER A 161 55.45 59.01 -43.95
N VAL A 162 54.38 58.32 -43.57
CA VAL A 162 53.45 57.67 -44.51
C VAL A 162 52.44 58.68 -45.05
N GLU A 163 52.00 58.53 -46.30
CA GLU A 163 50.96 59.37 -46.89
C GLU A 163 49.65 59.38 -46.08
N PRO A 164 49.00 60.53 -45.89
CA PRO A 164 47.81 60.69 -45.02
C PRO A 164 46.62 59.80 -45.39
N ALA A 165 46.52 59.33 -46.64
CA ALA A 165 45.50 58.37 -47.04
C ALA A 165 45.70 56.99 -46.41
N VAL A 166 46.94 56.53 -46.30
CA VAL A 166 47.29 55.23 -45.68
C VAL A 166 47.04 55.25 -44.18
N VAL A 167 47.30 56.40 -43.54
CA VAL A 167 47.02 56.67 -42.12
C VAL A 167 45.56 56.45 -41.78
N MET A 168 44.67 57.02 -42.58
CA MET A 168 43.23 56.93 -42.39
C MET A 168 42.75 55.49 -42.54
N VAL A 169 43.26 54.74 -43.52
CA VAL A 169 42.91 53.33 -43.73
C VAL A 169 43.39 52.44 -42.57
N VAL A 170 44.63 52.63 -42.09
CA VAL A 170 45.18 51.86 -40.97
C VAL A 170 44.44 52.17 -39.66
N ALA A 171 44.12 53.44 -39.40
CA ALA A 171 43.31 53.84 -38.24
C ALA A 171 41.90 53.24 -38.28
N MET A 172 41.27 53.22 -39.45
CA MET A 172 39.92 52.66 -39.63
C MET A 172 39.92 51.14 -39.40
N LEU A 173 40.89 50.41 -39.95
CA LEU A 173 41.06 48.97 -39.74
C LEU A 173 41.40 48.63 -38.28
N ALA A 174 42.23 49.44 -37.62
CA ALA A 174 42.55 49.29 -36.20
C ALA A 174 41.31 49.53 -35.32
N MET A 175 40.49 50.53 -35.65
CA MET A 175 39.25 50.80 -34.91
C MET A 175 38.22 49.67 -35.12
N GLU A 176 38.07 49.17 -36.35
CA GLU A 176 37.15 48.07 -36.68
C GLU A 176 37.52 46.77 -35.94
N THR A 177 38.81 46.44 -35.85
CA THR A 177 39.30 45.27 -35.10
C THR A 177 39.10 45.41 -33.59
N VAL A 178 39.33 46.58 -33.02
CA VAL A 178 39.10 46.85 -31.58
C VAL A 178 37.61 46.76 -31.24
N VAL A 179 36.74 47.34 -32.06
CA VAL A 179 35.28 47.24 -31.89
C VAL A 179 34.80 45.80 -32.05
N ALA A 180 35.30 45.05 -33.03
CA ALA A 180 34.96 43.63 -33.20
C ALA A 180 35.39 42.77 -31.99
N MET A 181 36.59 43.02 -31.45
CA MET A 181 37.10 42.30 -30.28
C MET A 181 36.30 42.64 -29.01
N ALA A 182 35.87 43.90 -28.87
CA ALA A 182 34.99 44.37 -27.81
C ALA A 182 33.59 43.74 -27.86
N VAL A 183 32.95 43.77 -29.03
CA VAL A 183 31.62 43.19 -29.24
C VAL A 183 31.63 41.68 -29.00
N THR A 184 32.67 40.97 -29.45
CA THR A 184 32.80 39.52 -29.20
C THR A 184 33.08 39.18 -27.74
N MET A 185 33.86 39.98 -27.00
CA MET A 185 33.99 39.84 -25.54
C MET A 185 32.66 40.08 -24.84
N LEU A 186 31.95 41.17 -25.17
CA LEU A 186 30.66 41.50 -24.56
C LEU A 186 29.62 40.39 -24.82
N ALA A 187 29.57 39.88 -26.06
CA ALA A 187 28.68 38.78 -26.44
C ALA A 187 28.99 37.50 -25.65
N ARG A 188 30.27 37.17 -25.43
CA ARG A 188 30.67 36.01 -24.61
C ARG A 188 30.24 36.16 -23.15
N VAL A 189 30.42 37.35 -22.57
CA VAL A 189 30.05 37.64 -21.18
C VAL A 189 28.53 37.59 -20.99
N VAL A 190 27.77 38.21 -21.90
CA VAL A 190 26.29 38.14 -21.89
C VAL A 190 25.81 36.70 -22.07
N ALA A 191 26.44 35.92 -22.96
CA ALA A 191 26.10 34.51 -23.14
C ALA A 191 26.37 33.68 -21.87
N THR A 192 27.51 33.86 -21.20
CA THR A 192 27.80 33.17 -19.93
C THR A 192 26.81 33.53 -18.83
N LEU A 193 26.46 34.81 -18.69
CA LEU A 193 25.47 35.26 -17.71
C LEU A 193 24.05 34.74 -18.01
N ALA A 194 23.67 34.68 -19.29
CA ALA A 194 22.39 34.12 -19.71
C ALA A 194 22.31 32.61 -19.45
N VAL A 195 23.40 31.86 -19.63
CA VAL A 195 23.47 30.42 -19.32
C VAL A 195 23.35 30.18 -17.82
N GLU A 196 24.04 30.96 -16.98
CA GLU A 196 23.91 30.85 -15.52
C GLU A 196 22.50 31.24 -15.04
N ALA A 197 21.91 32.31 -15.60
CA ALA A 197 20.53 32.70 -15.29
C ALA A 197 19.51 31.63 -15.70
N MET A 198 19.67 31.01 -16.88
CA MET A 198 18.83 29.89 -17.31
C MET A 198 19.00 28.65 -16.42
N ALA A 199 20.23 28.37 -15.95
CA ALA A 199 20.50 27.27 -15.04
C ALA A 199 19.82 27.47 -13.68
N VAL A 200 19.94 28.68 -13.11
CA VAL A 200 19.27 29.05 -11.85
C VAL A 200 17.74 29.00 -12.02
N MET A 201 17.21 29.48 -13.14
CA MET A 201 15.77 29.44 -13.43
C MET A 201 15.26 28.01 -13.60
N ARG A 202 16.04 27.11 -14.24
CA ARG A 202 15.71 25.67 -14.30
C ARG A 202 15.72 25.04 -12.92
N VAL A 203 16.75 25.24 -12.12
CA VAL A 203 16.84 24.68 -10.76
C VAL A 203 15.68 25.19 -9.89
N ALA A 204 15.35 26.48 -9.99
CA ALA A 204 14.24 27.11 -9.30
C ALA A 204 12.85 26.56 -9.70
N THR A 205 12.62 26.36 -10.99
CA THR A 205 11.36 25.77 -11.49
C THR A 205 11.27 24.27 -11.18
N LEU A 206 12.38 23.54 -11.21
CA LEU A 206 12.45 22.13 -10.80
C LEU A 206 12.13 21.96 -9.31
N THR A 207 12.50 22.91 -8.44
CA THR A 207 12.10 22.90 -7.01
C THR A 207 10.63 23.27 -6.76
N MET A 208 9.96 23.93 -7.71
CA MET A 208 8.56 24.38 -7.60
C MET A 208 7.54 23.32 -8.02
N VAL A 209 7.95 22.37 -8.84
CA VAL A 209 7.08 21.31 -9.37
C VAL A 209 7.63 19.96 -8.95
N THR A 210 7.75 19.72 -7.64
CA THR A 210 7.83 18.33 -7.18
C THR A 210 6.48 17.69 -7.45
N VAL A 211 6.34 17.03 -8.60
CA VAL A 211 5.19 16.18 -8.89
C VAL A 211 5.22 15.05 -7.86
N MET A 212 4.18 14.98 -7.02
CA MET A 212 4.00 13.82 -6.16
C MET A 212 3.50 12.69 -7.02
N VAL A 213 4.30 11.63 -7.12
CA VAL A 213 3.98 10.42 -7.87
C VAL A 213 3.69 9.32 -6.86
N THR A 214 2.51 8.72 -6.92
CA THR A 214 2.13 7.63 -6.02
C THR A 214 2.33 6.30 -6.72
N VAL A 215 3.12 5.42 -6.10
CA VAL A 215 3.45 4.10 -6.63
C VAL A 215 3.06 3.02 -5.63
N ILE A 216 2.35 2.00 -6.09
CA ILE A 216 2.11 0.80 -5.29
C ILE A 216 3.13 -0.27 -5.67
N VAL A 217 3.81 -0.84 -4.69
CA VAL A 217 4.68 -2.00 -4.87
C VAL A 217 3.95 -3.23 -4.33
N VAL A 218 3.72 -4.21 -5.21
CA VAL A 218 3.09 -5.48 -4.85
C VAL A 218 4.08 -6.61 -5.10
N ALA A 219 4.34 -7.42 -4.06
CA ALA A 219 5.04 -8.70 -4.22
C ALA A 219 4.29 -9.84 -3.54
N MET A 220 4.32 -10.98 -4.21
CA MET A 220 3.65 -12.22 -3.77
C MET A 220 4.38 -12.94 -2.63
N LEU A 221 5.49 -12.39 -2.14
CA LEU A 221 6.31 -12.92 -1.06
C LEU A 221 6.69 -11.82 -0.05
N ALA A 222 6.43 -12.07 1.23
CA ALA A 222 6.62 -11.11 2.32
C ALA A 222 8.06 -10.59 2.49
N MET A 223 9.08 -11.34 2.06
CA MET A 223 10.49 -10.95 2.23
C MET A 223 11.11 -10.18 1.05
N VAL A 224 10.37 -10.00 -0.05
CA VAL A 224 10.95 -9.43 -1.29
C VAL A 224 10.78 -7.90 -1.35
N VAL A 225 9.71 -7.34 -0.75
CA VAL A 225 9.41 -5.91 -0.86
C VAL A 225 10.30 -5.04 0.03
N VAL A 226 10.52 -5.46 1.28
CA VAL A 226 11.35 -4.72 2.25
C VAL A 226 12.75 -4.47 1.69
N VAL A 227 13.32 -5.41 0.92
CA VAL A 227 14.68 -5.30 0.36
C VAL A 227 14.73 -4.39 -0.87
N VAL A 228 13.75 -4.49 -1.79
CA VAL A 228 13.68 -3.60 -2.97
C VAL A 228 13.45 -2.16 -2.54
N VAL A 229 12.53 -1.96 -1.60
CA VAL A 229 12.21 -0.63 -1.06
C VAL A 229 13.37 -0.08 -0.25
N ALA A 230 14.03 -0.88 0.63
CA ALA A 230 15.20 -0.42 1.37
C ALA A 230 16.43 -0.11 0.49
N ALA A 231 16.60 -0.82 -0.63
CA ALA A 231 17.69 -0.57 -1.58
C ALA A 231 17.48 0.70 -2.42
N LEU A 232 16.26 1.25 -2.47
CA LEU A 232 15.95 2.53 -3.13
C LEU A 232 16.19 3.76 -2.23
N VAL A 233 16.67 3.58 -0.99
CA VAL A 233 16.76 4.62 0.04
C VAL A 233 18.21 5.04 0.30
N VAL A 234 18.47 6.35 0.16
CA VAL A 234 19.67 7.01 0.69
C VAL A 234 19.42 7.64 2.07
N GLU A 235 18.18 7.96 2.47
CA GLU A 235 17.90 8.48 3.82
C GLU A 235 16.63 7.88 4.46
N THR A 236 16.82 7.25 5.63
CA THR A 236 15.82 6.52 6.42
C THR A 236 14.74 7.42 7.03
N VAL A 237 13.46 7.05 6.90
CA VAL A 237 12.40 7.48 7.84
C VAL A 237 11.45 6.32 8.16
N ALA A 238 11.40 6.01 9.47
CA ALA A 238 10.39 5.30 10.27
C ALA A 238 9.70 4.02 9.75
N VAL A 239 9.97 2.92 10.46
CA VAL A 239 9.30 1.62 10.35
C VAL A 239 8.05 1.59 11.25
N MET A 240 6.87 1.34 10.69
CA MET A 240 5.74 0.77 11.45
C MET A 240 4.94 -0.21 10.56
N VAL A 241 4.58 -1.34 11.15
CA VAL A 241 3.93 -2.49 10.51
C VAL A 241 2.51 -2.09 10.02
N VAL A 242 2.18 -2.52 8.79
CA VAL A 242 0.86 -2.66 8.12
C VAL A 242 0.72 -1.92 6.78
N ALA A 243 1.39 -0.80 6.52
CA ALA A 243 1.60 -0.26 5.17
C ALA A 243 2.67 0.83 5.25
N THR A 244 3.78 0.66 4.55
CA THR A 244 4.88 1.63 4.59
C THR A 244 4.60 2.72 3.57
N VAL A 245 4.49 3.98 4.00
CA VAL A 245 4.58 5.17 3.13
C VAL A 245 6.02 5.61 3.13
N MET A 246 6.69 5.50 1.98
CA MET A 246 8.05 5.99 1.84
C MET A 246 8.10 7.13 0.84
N VAL A 247 8.73 8.25 1.23
CA VAL A 247 8.92 9.43 0.38
C VAL A 247 10.36 9.45 -0.12
N VAL A 248 10.59 9.05 -1.38
CA VAL A 248 11.93 9.13 -2.00
C VAL A 248 12.02 10.43 -2.80
N ALA A 249 12.98 11.28 -2.46
CA ALA A 249 13.30 12.48 -3.22
C ALA A 249 14.34 12.14 -4.29
N MET A 250 13.90 11.94 -5.53
CA MET A 250 14.80 11.83 -6.68
C MET A 250 14.70 13.11 -7.49
N ALA A 251 15.69 14.01 -7.37
CA ALA A 251 15.96 15.30 -8.06
C ALA A 251 14.79 16.25 -8.46
N THR A 252 13.65 15.71 -8.90
CA THR A 252 12.45 16.38 -9.42
C THR A 252 11.12 15.78 -8.93
N PHE A 253 11.12 14.58 -8.32
CA PHE A 253 9.89 13.87 -7.91
C PHE A 253 9.86 13.55 -6.43
N LYS A 254 8.66 13.63 -5.83
CA LYS A 254 8.36 13.04 -4.53
C LYS A 254 7.59 11.74 -4.76
N LEU A 255 8.25 10.60 -4.58
CA LEU A 255 7.62 9.30 -4.72
C LEU A 255 6.93 8.89 -3.43
N ASN A 256 5.61 8.72 -3.42
CA ASN A 256 4.89 8.06 -2.33
C ASN A 256 4.78 6.57 -2.65
N VAL A 257 5.57 5.74 -1.98
CA VAL A 257 5.60 4.29 -2.21
C VAL A 257 4.75 3.59 -1.15
N TRP A 258 3.82 2.73 -1.58
CA TRP A 258 3.03 1.86 -0.71
C TRP A 258 3.52 0.41 -0.84
N ASP A 259 4.04 -0.17 0.25
CA ASP A 259 4.35 -1.60 0.34
C ASP A 259 3.09 -2.39 0.72
N VAL A 260 2.65 -3.29 -0.17
CA VAL A 260 1.48 -4.13 0.05
C VAL A 260 1.85 -5.61 -0.05
N GLY A 261 1.64 -6.34 1.06
CA GLY A 261 1.93 -7.77 1.13
C GLY A 261 1.02 -8.63 0.24
N GLY A 262 1.60 -9.60 -0.47
CA GLY A 262 0.86 -10.51 -1.38
C GLY A 262 0.41 -11.86 -0.80
N GLN A 263 0.44 -12.02 0.53
CA GLN A 263 -0.15 -13.17 1.20
C GLN A 263 -1.67 -13.22 0.93
N SER A 264 -2.22 -14.40 0.67
CA SER A 264 -3.63 -14.55 0.24
C SER A 264 -4.65 -13.87 1.17
N SER A 265 -4.38 -13.85 2.48
CA SER A 265 -5.22 -13.17 3.48
C SER A 265 -5.18 -11.64 3.41
N LEU A 266 -4.13 -11.05 2.84
CA LEU A 266 -3.95 -9.61 2.74
C LEU A 266 -4.42 -9.03 1.40
N ARG A 267 -4.68 -9.86 0.38
CA ARG A 267 -5.08 -9.42 -0.96
C ARG A 267 -6.40 -8.65 -1.00
N SER A 268 -7.30 -8.92 -0.05
CA SER A 268 -8.55 -8.16 0.07
C SER A 268 -8.33 -6.67 0.37
N TYR A 269 -7.18 -6.32 0.96
CA TYR A 269 -6.84 -4.93 1.33
C TYR A 269 -6.16 -4.16 0.21
N TRP A 270 -5.73 -4.80 -0.88
CA TRP A 270 -5.07 -4.12 -2.02
C TRP A 270 -5.93 -2.97 -2.56
N ARG A 271 -7.25 -3.16 -2.59
CA ARG A 271 -8.22 -2.15 -3.03
C ARG A 271 -8.20 -0.86 -2.22
N ASN A 272 -7.68 -0.87 -1.00
CA ASN A 272 -7.59 0.35 -0.20
C ASN A 272 -6.49 1.30 -0.72
N TYR A 273 -5.56 0.80 -1.53
CA TYR A 273 -4.40 1.57 -2.00
C TYR A 273 -4.52 2.03 -3.46
N PHE A 274 -5.48 1.50 -4.24
CA PHE A 274 -5.61 1.80 -5.68
C PHE A 274 -5.99 3.24 -6.00
N GLU A 275 -6.49 4.02 -5.04
CA GLU A 275 -6.84 5.42 -5.30
C GLU A 275 -5.60 6.25 -5.59
N SER A 276 -5.68 7.08 -6.64
CA SER A 276 -4.63 8.04 -6.98
C SER A 276 -3.26 7.39 -7.20
N THR A 277 -3.22 6.19 -7.79
CA THR A 277 -1.97 5.48 -8.11
C THR A 277 -1.52 5.79 -9.54
N ASP A 278 -0.33 6.36 -9.66
CA ASP A 278 0.28 6.72 -10.95
C ASP A 278 1.10 5.57 -11.55
N GLY A 279 1.67 4.72 -10.67
CA GLY A 279 2.52 3.61 -11.06
C GLY A 279 2.29 2.36 -10.22
N LEU A 280 2.43 1.19 -10.85
CA LEU A 280 2.34 -0.11 -10.23
C LEU A 280 3.65 -0.86 -10.45
N VAL A 281 4.30 -1.25 -9.36
CA VAL A 281 5.50 -2.07 -9.38
C VAL A 281 5.14 -3.50 -8.97
N TRP A 282 5.27 -4.43 -9.91
CA TRP A 282 5.00 -5.85 -9.70
C TRP A 282 6.30 -6.63 -9.56
N VAL A 283 6.58 -7.14 -8.36
CA VAL A 283 7.85 -7.83 -8.09
C VAL A 283 7.65 -9.35 -8.15
N VAL A 284 8.45 -9.99 -9.01
CA VAL A 284 8.43 -11.44 -9.24
C VAL A 284 9.73 -12.05 -8.76
N ASP A 285 9.61 -13.14 -7.99
CA ASP A 285 10.76 -13.97 -7.63
C ASP A 285 11.16 -14.85 -8.83
N SER A 286 12.31 -14.56 -9.44
CA SER A 286 12.77 -15.27 -10.62
C SER A 286 13.18 -16.72 -10.34
N GLY A 287 13.40 -17.10 -9.08
CA GLY A 287 13.69 -18.47 -8.67
C GLY A 287 12.45 -19.35 -8.52
N ASP A 288 11.25 -18.77 -8.41
CA ASP A 288 10.03 -19.51 -8.07
C ASP A 288 9.12 -19.79 -9.27
N ARG A 289 9.47 -20.85 -10.01
CA ARG A 289 8.72 -21.26 -11.22
C ARG A 289 7.31 -21.75 -10.93
N GLN A 290 7.08 -22.35 -9.76
CA GLN A 290 5.77 -22.94 -9.43
C GLN A 290 4.71 -21.87 -9.22
N ARG A 291 5.10 -20.72 -8.65
CA ARG A 291 4.17 -19.62 -8.35
C ARG A 291 3.98 -18.61 -9.47
N LEU A 292 4.76 -18.68 -10.54
CA LEU A 292 4.67 -17.77 -11.69
C LEU A 292 3.26 -17.72 -12.31
N GLN A 293 2.60 -18.88 -12.43
CA GLN A 293 1.22 -18.97 -12.93
C GLN A 293 0.20 -18.28 -12.00
N LEU A 294 0.44 -18.33 -10.69
CA LEU A 294 -0.38 -17.60 -9.72
C LEU A 294 -0.14 -16.09 -9.86
N CYS A 295 1.12 -15.66 -9.97
CA CYS A 295 1.48 -14.26 -10.18
C CYS A 295 0.82 -13.68 -11.45
N ALA A 296 0.81 -14.44 -12.56
CA ALA A 296 0.16 -14.04 -13.80
C ALA A 296 -1.36 -13.82 -13.63
N ARG A 297 -2.05 -14.72 -12.92
CA ARG A 297 -3.49 -14.59 -12.66
C ARG A 297 -3.81 -13.39 -11.79
N GLU A 298 -3.06 -13.17 -10.72
CA GLU A 298 -3.28 -12.03 -9.81
C GLU A 298 -3.00 -10.70 -10.49
N LEU A 299 -1.89 -10.60 -11.26
CA LEU A 299 -1.58 -9.40 -12.05
C LEU A 299 -2.71 -9.07 -13.02
N ARG A 300 -3.25 -10.05 -13.74
CA ARG A 300 -4.40 -9.83 -14.64
C ARG A 300 -5.67 -9.40 -13.91
N GLY A 301 -5.92 -9.93 -12.72
CA GLY A 301 -7.04 -9.52 -11.88
C GLY A 301 -6.90 -8.06 -11.47
N LEU A 302 -5.70 -7.66 -11.06
CA LEU A 302 -5.38 -6.33 -10.60
C LEU A 302 -5.46 -5.29 -11.74
N LEU A 303 -4.95 -5.60 -12.94
CA LEU A 303 -5.02 -4.70 -14.11
C LEU A 303 -6.44 -4.52 -14.70
N ARG A 304 -7.45 -5.24 -14.19
CA ARG A 304 -8.86 -5.05 -14.57
C ARG A 304 -9.59 -4.05 -13.66
N GLU A 305 -8.98 -3.64 -12.56
CA GLU A 305 -9.59 -2.70 -11.63
C GLU A 305 -9.57 -1.28 -12.25
N GLU A 306 -10.74 -0.67 -12.40
CA GLU A 306 -10.90 0.65 -13.04
C GLU A 306 -10.09 1.74 -12.35
N ARG A 307 -9.86 1.62 -11.03
CA ARG A 307 -9.09 2.58 -10.23
C ARG A 307 -7.60 2.61 -10.59
N LEU A 308 -7.09 1.57 -11.25
CA LEU A 308 -5.72 1.51 -11.75
C LEU A 308 -5.62 1.84 -13.26
N ALA A 309 -6.75 2.17 -13.90
CA ALA A 309 -6.76 2.51 -15.31
C ALA A 309 -5.82 3.70 -15.59
N GLY A 310 -4.85 3.48 -16.47
CA GLY A 310 -3.88 4.49 -16.85
C GLY A 310 -2.59 4.51 -16.03
N ALA A 311 -2.45 3.66 -14.99
CA ALA A 311 -1.19 3.52 -14.26
C ALA A 311 -0.09 2.85 -15.10
N THR A 312 1.17 3.24 -14.91
CA THR A 312 2.31 2.56 -15.57
C THR A 312 2.68 1.30 -14.81
N LEU A 313 2.91 0.17 -15.49
CA LEU A 313 3.30 -1.10 -14.89
C LEU A 313 4.81 -1.35 -15.03
N LEU A 314 5.54 -1.41 -13.93
CA LEU A 314 6.92 -1.90 -13.89
C LEU A 314 6.97 -3.30 -13.31
N VAL A 315 7.52 -4.27 -14.04
CA VAL A 315 7.74 -5.63 -13.55
C VAL A 315 9.20 -5.81 -13.17
N PHE A 316 9.47 -6.08 -11.90
CA PHE A 316 10.81 -6.47 -11.46
C PHE A 316 10.96 -7.99 -11.46
N ALA A 317 11.81 -8.50 -12.36
CA ALA A 317 12.29 -9.88 -12.33
C ALA A 317 13.44 -9.98 -11.33
N ASN A 318 13.10 -10.15 -10.05
CA ASN A 318 14.02 -10.06 -8.92
C ASN A 318 14.76 -11.39 -8.64
N LYS A 319 15.87 -11.31 -7.90
CA LYS A 319 16.78 -12.42 -7.53
C LYS A 319 17.60 -12.96 -8.70
N GLN A 320 17.97 -12.10 -9.65
CA GLN A 320 18.87 -12.47 -10.76
C GLN A 320 20.29 -12.86 -10.29
N ASP A 321 20.63 -12.59 -9.03
CA ASP A 321 21.87 -13.04 -8.38
C ASP A 321 21.90 -14.55 -8.09
N LEU A 322 20.75 -15.23 -8.07
CA LEU A 322 20.68 -16.65 -7.70
C LEU A 322 20.89 -17.59 -8.89
N PRO A 323 21.65 -18.68 -8.72
CA PRO A 323 21.77 -19.71 -9.75
C PRO A 323 20.42 -20.41 -9.96
N GLY A 324 19.91 -20.36 -11.18
CA GLY A 324 18.61 -20.92 -11.56
C GLY A 324 17.46 -19.91 -11.68
N ALA A 325 17.74 -18.62 -11.43
CA ALA A 325 16.82 -17.52 -11.72
C ALA A 325 16.41 -17.53 -13.21
N LEU A 326 15.11 -17.39 -13.46
CA LEU A 326 14.59 -17.23 -14.81
C LEU A 326 15.00 -15.87 -15.39
N PRO A 327 15.42 -15.81 -16.66
CA PRO A 327 15.68 -14.53 -17.30
C PRO A 327 14.38 -13.73 -17.45
N ALA A 328 14.50 -12.41 -17.53
CA ALA A 328 13.35 -11.51 -17.71
C ALA A 328 12.49 -11.89 -18.93
N SER A 329 13.08 -12.39 -20.01
CA SER A 329 12.35 -12.87 -21.19
C SER A 329 11.39 -14.04 -20.89
N ALA A 330 11.81 -15.00 -20.08
CA ALA A 330 10.96 -16.12 -19.68
C ALA A 330 9.82 -15.69 -18.77
N ILE A 331 10.06 -14.71 -17.89
CA ILE A 331 9.04 -14.13 -17.01
C ILE A 331 8.03 -13.30 -17.82
N ARG A 332 8.50 -12.53 -18.83
CA ARG A 332 7.65 -11.81 -19.78
C ARG A 332 6.66 -12.72 -20.48
N GLU A 333 7.13 -13.86 -20.97
CA GLU A 333 6.29 -14.87 -21.63
C GLU A 333 5.29 -15.49 -20.65
N ALA A 334 5.75 -15.92 -19.47
CA ALA A 334 4.90 -16.59 -18.49
C ALA A 334 3.82 -15.71 -17.86
N LEU A 335 4.06 -14.39 -17.75
CA LEU A 335 3.05 -13.41 -17.34
C LEU A 335 2.18 -12.93 -18.52
N GLU A 336 2.54 -13.31 -19.75
CA GLU A 336 1.96 -12.83 -21.01
C GLU A 336 1.88 -11.29 -21.06
N LEU A 337 2.98 -10.61 -20.72
CA LEU A 337 3.02 -9.14 -20.71
C LEU A 337 2.70 -8.56 -22.09
N ASP A 338 3.06 -9.28 -23.16
CA ASP A 338 2.76 -8.92 -24.54
C ASP A 338 1.27 -8.94 -24.90
N ALA A 339 0.41 -9.52 -24.07
CA ALA A 339 -1.05 -9.44 -24.22
C ALA A 339 -1.63 -8.19 -23.55
N ILE A 340 -0.87 -7.50 -22.69
CA ILE A 340 -1.32 -6.29 -21.99
C ILE A 340 -1.29 -5.13 -22.98
N ARG A 341 -2.47 -4.53 -23.22
CA ARG A 341 -2.66 -3.33 -24.05
C ARG A 341 -3.24 -2.16 -23.26
N SER A 342 -3.76 -2.42 -22.06
CA SER A 342 -4.42 -1.42 -21.22
C SER A 342 -3.45 -0.47 -20.51
N HIS A 343 -2.21 -0.88 -20.30
CA HIS A 343 -1.21 -0.14 -19.54
C HIS A 343 0.14 -0.18 -20.27
N HIS A 344 0.91 0.89 -20.16
CA HIS A 344 2.32 0.90 -20.52
C HIS A 344 3.09 0.03 -19.53
N TRP A 345 4.02 -0.78 -20.03
CA TRP A 345 4.77 -1.68 -19.16
C TRP A 345 6.22 -1.88 -19.59
N CYS A 346 7.07 -2.19 -18.61
CA CYS A 346 8.45 -2.63 -18.80
C CYS A 346 8.77 -3.75 -17.82
N ILE A 347 9.71 -4.62 -18.20
CA ILE A 347 10.25 -5.65 -17.33
C ILE A 347 11.75 -5.44 -17.16
N GLN A 348 12.21 -5.35 -15.91
CA GLN A 348 13.61 -5.15 -15.56
C GLN A 348 14.12 -6.30 -14.69
N GLY A 349 15.19 -6.95 -15.14
CA GLY A 349 15.91 -7.92 -14.32
C GLY A 349 16.71 -7.19 -13.24
N CYS A 350 16.49 -7.55 -11.97
CA CYS A 350 17.13 -6.88 -10.84
C CYS A 350 17.53 -7.86 -9.74
N SER A 351 18.34 -7.36 -8.80
CA SER A 351 18.66 -8.06 -7.57
C SER A 351 18.50 -7.08 -6.42
N ALA A 352 17.45 -7.28 -5.63
CA ALA A 352 17.21 -6.49 -4.44
C ALA A 352 18.36 -6.59 -3.43
N PHE A 353 18.98 -7.78 -3.33
CA PHE A 353 20.09 -8.03 -2.41
C PHE A 353 21.33 -7.22 -2.75
N THR A 354 21.65 -7.07 -4.04
CA THR A 354 22.84 -6.32 -4.49
C THR A 354 22.53 -4.87 -4.87
N GLY A 355 21.26 -4.52 -5.02
CA GLY A 355 20.80 -3.21 -5.52
C GLY A 355 20.90 -3.04 -7.04
N GLN A 356 21.37 -4.05 -7.79
CA GLN A 356 21.57 -3.92 -9.24
C GLN A 356 20.25 -3.73 -10.00
N ASN A 357 20.27 -2.78 -10.93
CA ASN A 357 19.19 -2.44 -11.87
C ASN A 357 17.86 -2.00 -11.23
N LEU A 358 17.83 -1.71 -9.92
CA LEU A 358 16.64 -1.15 -9.27
C LEU A 358 16.37 0.28 -9.72
N LEU A 359 17.39 1.15 -9.64
CA LEU A 359 17.28 2.56 -10.03
C LEU A 359 16.87 2.70 -11.50
N ALA A 360 17.52 1.95 -12.40
CA ALA A 360 17.19 1.97 -13.83
C ALA A 360 15.72 1.63 -14.12
N GLY A 361 15.12 0.70 -13.36
CA GLY A 361 13.70 0.37 -13.50
C GLY A 361 12.78 1.49 -13.00
N ILE A 362 13.15 2.14 -11.88
CA ILE A 362 12.39 3.27 -11.33
C ILE A 362 12.52 4.51 -12.22
N ASP A 363 13.70 4.79 -12.77
CA ASP A 363 13.92 5.90 -13.71
C ASP A 363 13.00 5.75 -14.92
N TRP A 364 12.93 4.55 -15.52
CA TRP A 364 12.01 4.27 -16.61
C TRP A 364 10.53 4.50 -16.22
N LEU A 365 10.14 4.06 -15.02
CA LEU A 365 8.77 4.25 -14.52
C LEU A 365 8.44 5.73 -14.37
N LEU A 366 9.35 6.52 -13.81
CA LEU A 366 9.18 7.96 -13.64
C LEU A 366 9.12 8.69 -14.97
N ASP A 367 9.97 8.34 -15.93
CA ASP A 367 9.97 8.93 -17.26
C ASP A 367 8.64 8.70 -17.98
N ASP A 368 8.11 7.47 -17.95
CA ASP A 368 6.82 7.12 -18.57
C ASP A 368 5.65 7.86 -17.90
N ILE A 369 5.63 7.92 -16.55
CA ILE A 369 4.62 8.69 -15.81
C ILE A 369 4.71 10.18 -16.15
N THR A 370 5.91 10.73 -16.25
CA THR A 370 6.14 12.14 -16.57
C THR A 370 5.64 12.48 -17.96
N ASN A 371 5.97 11.66 -18.95
CA ASN A 371 5.50 11.83 -20.33
C ASN A 371 3.97 11.76 -20.42
N ARG A 372 3.31 10.96 -19.57
CA ARG A 372 1.85 10.91 -19.50
C ARG A 372 1.24 12.15 -18.83
N LEU A 373 1.82 12.61 -17.72
CA LEU A 373 1.30 13.74 -16.93
C LEU A 373 1.58 15.10 -17.57
N CYS A 374 2.70 15.24 -18.28
CA CYS A 374 3.11 16.46 -18.96
C CYS A 374 3.56 16.12 -20.40
N PRO A 375 2.60 15.92 -21.33
CA PRO A 375 2.93 15.78 -22.74
C PRO A 375 3.67 17.03 -23.23
N ALA A 376 4.73 16.87 -24.01
CA ALA A 376 5.63 17.95 -24.42
C ALA A 376 5.04 18.94 -25.48
N ASP A 377 3.72 19.13 -25.50
CA ASP A 377 2.98 19.92 -26.50
C ASP A 377 2.85 21.41 -26.15
#